data_AF-A0A531JBL5-F1
#
_entry.id   AF-A0A531JBL5-F1
#
_cell.length_a   1.000
_cell.length_b   1.000
_cell.length_c   1.000
_cell.angle_alpha   90.00
_cell.angle_beta   90.00
_cell.angle_gamma   90.00
#
_symmetry.space_group_name_H-M   'P 1'
#
loop_
_entity.id
_entity.type
_entity.pdbx_description
1 polymer ?
#
loop_
_entity_poly.entity_id
_entity_poly.type
_entity_poly.pdbx_seq_one_letter_code
_entity_poly.pdbx_strand_id
1 'polypeptide(L)'
;LASLLDMTEARPEATVIVKGNCGIPEFRGTEIHYSGTPELMADYVRLAVDAGAKIVGGCCGTSFQHLAAMRKALDAHTRSSRPTIDTIVERIGPMRNKVATPHTAETSEARRERRRGRA
;
A
#
# COMPACT_ATOMS: atom_id res chain seq x y z
N LEU A 1 1.32 -3.20 0.06
CA LEU A 1 2.09 -3.12 1.33
C LEU A 1 3.54 -3.58 1.15
N ALA A 2 3.83 -4.67 0.42
CA ALA A 2 5.22 -5.06 0.12
C ALA A 2 6.09 -3.91 -0.41
N SER A 3 5.66 -3.24 -1.49
CA SER A 3 6.42 -2.08 -2.03
C SER A 3 6.55 -0.92 -1.03
N LEU A 4 5.61 -0.77 -0.10
CA LEU A 4 5.74 0.23 0.96
C LEU A 4 6.88 -0.14 1.92
N LEU A 5 7.06 -1.43 2.22
CA LEU A 5 8.20 -1.89 3.00
C LEU A 5 9.50 -1.53 2.28
N ASP A 6 9.66 -1.94 1.02
CA ASP A 6 10.87 -1.66 0.24
C ASP A 6 11.19 -0.16 0.18
N MET A 7 10.17 0.68 -0.09
CA MET A 7 10.35 2.12 -0.22
C MET A 7 10.74 2.81 1.10
N THR A 8 10.16 2.36 2.22
CA THR A 8 10.44 2.93 3.56
C THR A 8 11.72 2.39 4.17
N GLU A 9 12.17 1.21 3.77
CA GLU A 9 13.49 0.69 4.09
C GLU A 9 14.57 1.44 3.32
N ALA A 10 14.38 1.64 2.01
CA ALA A 10 15.35 2.35 1.18
C ALA A 10 15.53 3.81 1.59
N ARG A 11 14.46 4.50 2.04
CA ARG A 11 14.50 5.89 2.52
C ARG A 11 13.58 6.12 3.73
N PRO A 12 14.06 5.86 4.96
CA PRO A 12 13.26 5.97 6.19
C PRO A 12 12.74 7.39 6.47
N GLU A 13 13.43 8.42 5.98
CA GLU A 13 13.07 9.82 6.14
C GLU A 13 12.00 10.31 5.16
N ALA A 14 11.72 9.53 4.10
CA ALA A 14 10.78 9.92 3.07
C ALA A 14 9.35 10.01 3.62
N THR A 15 8.62 11.04 3.20
CA THR A 15 7.16 11.09 3.40
C THR A 15 6.50 10.20 2.36
N VAL A 16 6.12 8.98 2.77
CA VAL A 16 5.44 8.03 1.88
C VAL A 16 3.94 8.13 2.05
N ILE A 17 3.25 8.28 0.92
CA ILE A 17 1.79 8.27 0.80
C ILE A 17 1.41 6.94 0.15
N VAL A 18 0.50 6.19 0.77
CA VAL A 18 0.05 4.90 0.24
C VAL A 18 -1.46 4.91 0.04
N LYS A 19 -1.88 4.47 -1.15
CA LYS A 19 -3.29 4.46 -1.57
C LYS A 19 -3.65 3.15 -2.25
N GLY A 20 -3.98 2.13 -1.45
CA GLY A 20 -4.33 0.80 -1.96
C GLY A 20 -5.70 0.75 -2.62
N ASN A 21 -5.91 -0.16 -3.58
CA ASN A 21 -7.27 -0.52 -4.02
C ASN A 21 -8.05 -1.14 -2.86
N CYS A 22 -9.39 -1.12 -2.94
CA CYS A 22 -10.23 -1.78 -1.95
C CYS A 22 -10.23 -3.30 -2.17
N GLY A 23 -9.18 -3.99 -1.72
CA GLY A 23 -8.98 -5.41 -2.04
C GLY A 23 -8.61 -5.65 -3.51
N ILE A 24 -8.88 -6.87 -3.99
CA ILE A 24 -8.48 -7.34 -5.32
C ILE A 24 -9.58 -6.95 -6.33
N PRO A 25 -9.22 -6.30 -7.45
CA PRO A 25 -10.16 -6.09 -8.55
C PRO A 25 -10.41 -7.41 -9.30
N GLU A 26 -11.68 -7.73 -9.50
CA GLU A 26 -12.15 -8.92 -10.20
C GLU A 26 -13.21 -8.53 -11.25
N PHE A 27 -13.08 -9.05 -12.47
CA PHE A 27 -14.15 -8.89 -13.45
C PHE A 27 -15.30 -9.86 -13.15
N ARG A 28 -16.52 -9.33 -13.09
CA ARG A 28 -17.76 -10.12 -13.07
C ARG A 28 -18.57 -9.68 -14.29
N GLY A 29 -18.43 -10.43 -15.38
CA GLY A 29 -18.92 -9.99 -16.69
C GLY A 29 -18.11 -8.80 -17.20
N THR A 30 -18.77 -7.68 -17.46
CA THR A 30 -18.15 -6.43 -17.95
C THR A 30 -17.79 -5.45 -16.83
N GLU A 31 -18.16 -5.75 -15.58
CA GLU A 31 -17.96 -4.86 -14.45
C GLU A 31 -16.77 -5.30 -13.59
N ILE A 32 -16.05 -4.33 -13.02
CA ILE A 32 -14.97 -4.57 -12.06
C ILE A 32 -15.56 -4.47 -10.65
N HIS A 33 -15.48 -5.56 -9.90
CA HIS A 33 -15.81 -5.63 -8.48
C HIS A 33 -14.55 -5.66 -7.64
N TYR A 34 -14.63 -5.08 -6.46
CA TYR A 34 -13.53 -4.96 -5.52
C TYR A 34 -13.87 -5.82 -4.29
N SER A 35 -12.97 -6.73 -3.91
CA SER A 35 -13.22 -7.68 -2.82
C SER A 35 -13.05 -7.11 -1.41
N GLY A 36 -12.54 -5.87 -1.29
CA GLY A 36 -12.24 -5.28 0.00
C GLY A 36 -13.48 -4.95 0.82
N THR A 37 -13.42 -5.28 2.10
CA THR A 37 -14.43 -4.91 3.09
C THR A 37 -13.92 -3.77 3.98
N PRO A 38 -14.81 -3.08 4.73
CA PRO A 38 -14.39 -2.08 5.73
C PRO A 38 -13.38 -2.62 6.74
N GLU A 39 -13.52 -3.88 7.16
CA GLU A 39 -12.64 -4.56 8.11
C GLU A 39 -11.26 -4.82 7.49
N LEU A 40 -11.22 -5.29 6.24
CA LEU A 40 -9.97 -5.49 5.50
C LEU A 40 -9.21 -4.17 5.34
N MET A 41 -9.93 -3.10 5.01
CA MET A 41 -9.34 -1.77 4.84
C MET A 41 -8.87 -1.17 6.17
N ALA A 42 -9.52 -1.51 7.29
CA ALA A 42 -9.04 -1.16 8.63
C ALA A 42 -7.69 -1.86 8.95
N ASP A 43 -7.55 -3.15 8.64
CA ASP A 43 -6.28 -3.87 8.84
C ASP A 43 -5.16 -3.36 7.93
N TYR A 44 -5.50 -3.03 6.68
CA TYR A 44 -4.60 -2.38 5.75
C TYR A 44 -3.99 -1.09 6.34
N VAL A 45 -4.80 -0.25 6.99
CA VAL A 45 -4.33 1.01 7.59
C VAL A 45 -3.34 0.78 8.71
N ARG A 46 -3.63 -0.16 9.62
CA ARG A 46 -2.72 -0.50 10.74
C ARG A 46 -1.35 -0.92 10.22
N LEU A 47 -1.36 -1.87 9.27
CA LEU A 47 -0.15 -2.38 8.65
C LEU A 47 0.60 -1.28 7.86
N ALA A 48 -0.12 -0.40 7.17
CA ALA A 48 0.50 0.70 6.41
C ALA A 48 1.25 1.69 7.32
N VAL A 49 0.66 2.04 8.47
CA VAL A 49 1.29 2.97 9.44
C VAL A 49 2.51 2.34 10.12
N ASP A 50 2.40 1.06 10.49
CA ASP A 50 3.50 0.29 11.07
C ASP A 50 4.63 0.06 10.04
N ALA A 51 4.28 -0.05 8.75
CA ALA A 51 5.21 -0.09 7.64
C ALA A 51 5.84 1.27 7.29
N GLY A 52 5.46 2.37 7.97
CA GLY A 52 6.13 3.67 7.84
C GLY A 52 5.44 4.69 6.93
N ALA A 53 4.23 4.42 6.44
CA ALA A 53 3.45 5.43 5.72
C ALA A 53 3.12 6.62 6.62
N LYS A 54 3.14 7.83 6.04
CA LYS A 54 2.75 9.08 6.71
C LYS A 54 1.32 9.50 6.38
N ILE A 55 0.86 9.17 5.18
CA ILE A 55 -0.52 9.39 4.75
C ILE A 55 -1.03 8.09 4.13
N VAL A 56 -2.20 7.65 4.58
CA VAL A 56 -2.84 6.41 4.14
C VAL A 56 -4.23 6.74 3.60
N GLY A 57 -4.58 6.16 2.46
CA GLY A 57 -5.89 6.32 1.85
C GLY A 57 -6.28 5.13 0.98
N GLY A 58 -7.43 5.25 0.33
CA GLY A 58 -7.94 4.24 -0.61
C GLY A 58 -8.01 4.75 -2.05
N CYS A 59 -7.87 3.84 -3.00
CA CYS A 59 -7.94 4.06 -4.44
C CYS A 59 -9.28 3.54 -4.98
N CYS A 60 -9.27 2.91 -6.15
CA CYS A 60 -10.44 2.33 -6.77
C CYS A 60 -11.14 1.31 -5.86
N GLY A 61 -12.47 1.32 -5.89
CA GLY A 61 -13.32 0.49 -5.03
C GLY A 61 -13.53 1.01 -3.61
N THR A 62 -12.78 2.03 -3.17
CA THR A 62 -12.94 2.56 -1.81
C THR A 62 -14.18 3.43 -1.74
N SER A 63 -15.02 3.21 -0.71
CA SER A 63 -16.24 3.99 -0.46
C SER A 63 -16.16 4.76 0.87
N PHE A 64 -17.16 5.58 1.17
CA PHE A 64 -17.23 6.31 2.44
C PHE A 64 -17.24 5.38 3.67
N GLN A 65 -17.89 4.22 3.58
CA GLN A 65 -17.89 3.24 4.67
C GLN A 65 -16.49 2.68 4.94
N HIS A 66 -15.72 2.40 3.88
CA HIS A 66 -14.32 2.00 3.99
C HIS A 66 -13.49 3.09 4.66
N LEU A 67 -13.62 4.34 4.22
CA LEU A 67 -12.88 5.46 4.80
C LEU A 67 -13.23 5.68 6.28
N ALA A 68 -14.49 5.52 6.67
CA ALA A 68 -14.91 5.59 8.06
C ALA A 68 -14.27 4.49 8.92
N ALA A 69 -14.25 3.25 8.43
CA ALA A 69 -13.60 2.14 9.12
C ALA A 69 -12.07 2.32 9.20
N MET A 70 -11.44 2.75 8.11
CA MET A 70 -10.03 3.12 8.03
C MET A 70 -9.68 4.20 9.06
N ARG A 71 -10.49 5.25 9.16
CA ARG A 71 -10.29 6.33 10.12
C ARG A 71 -10.42 5.84 11.56
N LYS A 72 -11.48 5.10 11.88
CA LYS A 72 -11.68 4.50 13.20
C LYS A 72 -10.51 3.59 13.59
N ALA A 73 -10.02 2.79 12.65
CA ALA A 73 -8.87 1.91 12.86
C ALA A 73 -7.60 2.70 13.14
N LEU A 74 -7.35 3.79 12.40
CA LEU A 74 -6.20 4.67 12.60
C LEU A 74 -6.22 5.31 13.99
N ASP A 75 -7.38 5.84 14.41
CA ASP A 75 -7.52 6.54 15.69
C ASP A 75 -7.32 5.61 16.89
N ALA A 76 -7.75 4.36 16.76
CA ALA A 76 -7.60 3.36 17.82
C ALA A 76 -6.24 2.63 17.77
N HIS A 77 -5.42 2.85 16.73
CA HIS A 77 -4.19 2.09 16.54
C HIS A 77 -3.06 2.65 17.39
N THR A 78 -2.51 1.80 18.26
CA THR A 78 -1.20 2.06 18.87
C THR A 78 -0.15 1.44 17.98
N ARG A 79 0.85 2.23 17.59
CA ARG A 79 1.89 1.81 16.66
C ARG A 79 2.57 0.52 17.14
N SER A 80 2.69 -0.44 16.24
CA SER A 80 3.29 -1.75 16.50
C SER A 80 4.65 -1.88 15.80
N SER A 81 5.27 -3.04 15.95
CA SER A 81 6.47 -3.40 15.20
C SER A 81 6.19 -3.40 13.69
N ARG A 82 7.22 -3.07 12.91
CA ARG A 82 7.17 -3.13 11.45
C ARG A 82 6.74 -4.52 10.98
N PRO A 83 5.71 -4.65 10.12
CA PRO A 83 5.17 -5.94 9.73
C PRO A 83 6.09 -6.68 8.74
N THR A 84 6.06 -8.00 8.78
CA THR A 84 6.70 -8.85 7.76
C THR A 84 5.75 -9.11 6.57
N ILE A 85 6.28 -9.65 5.48
CA ILE A 85 5.46 -10.10 4.34
C ILE A 85 4.46 -11.18 4.78
N ASP A 86 4.89 -12.12 5.64
CA ASP A 86 4.01 -13.18 6.13
C ASP A 86 2.83 -12.63 6.92
N THR A 87 3.07 -11.66 7.81
CA THR A 87 1.98 -10.97 8.55
C THR A 87 1.03 -10.23 7.60
N ILE A 88 1.55 -9.63 6.53
CA ILE A 88 0.71 -8.97 5.52
C ILE A 88 -0.16 -10.01 4.81
N VAL A 89 0.41 -11.14 4.40
CA VAL A 89 -0.32 -12.21 3.70
C VAL A 89 -1.39 -12.83 4.61
N GLU A 90 -1.07 -13.08 5.87
CA GLU A 90 -2.00 -13.63 6.86
C GLU A 90 -3.22 -12.71 7.06
N ARG A 91 -3.00 -11.40 7.18
CA ARG A 91 -4.06 -10.44 7.53
C ARG A 91 -4.82 -9.87 6.35
N ILE A 92 -4.17 -9.70 5.20
CA ILE A 92 -4.75 -9.01 4.03
C ILE A 92 -5.01 -9.98 2.86
N GLY A 93 -4.43 -11.18 2.91
CA GLY A 93 -4.55 -12.19 1.88
C GLY A 93 -3.34 -12.28 0.95
N PRO A 94 -3.33 -13.28 0.04
CA PRO A 94 -2.17 -13.61 -0.77
C PRO A 94 -1.82 -12.50 -1.76
N MET A 95 -0.52 -12.34 -2.00
CA MET A 95 0.00 -11.43 -3.01
C MET A 95 -0.41 -11.90 -4.41
N ARG A 96 -1.11 -11.05 -5.17
CA ARG A 96 -1.51 -11.35 -6.56
C ARG A 96 -0.47 -10.94 -7.59
N ASN A 97 0.41 -10.01 -7.23
CA ASN A 97 1.52 -9.58 -8.07
C ASN A 97 2.81 -10.22 -7.58
N LYS A 98 3.74 -10.48 -8.51
CA LYS A 98 5.10 -10.89 -8.17
C LYS A 98 5.74 -9.83 -7.26
N VAL A 99 6.35 -10.28 -6.17
CA VAL A 99 7.21 -9.43 -5.35
C VAL A 99 8.44 -9.08 -6.17
N ALA A 100 8.91 -7.84 -6.06
CA ALA A 100 10.13 -7.43 -6.74
C ALA A 100 11.29 -8.31 -6.26
N THR A 101 12.13 -8.78 -7.20
CA THR A 101 13.40 -9.39 -6.84
C THR A 101 14.28 -8.32 -6.18
N PRO A 102 14.96 -8.62 -5.06
CA PRO A 102 15.85 -7.66 -4.44
C PRO A 102 16.89 -7.22 -5.48
N HIS A 103 16.92 -5.91 -5.76
CA HIS A 103 18.03 -5.34 -6.50
C HIS A 103 19.22 -5.33 -5.55
N THR A 104 20.22 -6.19 -5.78
CA THR A 104 21.58 -5.89 -5.37
C THR A 104 21.93 -4.57 -6.04
N ALA A 105 22.04 -3.51 -5.23
CA ALA A 105 22.36 -2.19 -5.73
C ALA A 105 23.79 -2.18 -6.27
N GLU A 106 23.97 -2.54 -7.54
CA GLU A 106 25.02 -1.90 -8.31
C GLU A 106 24.54 -0.48 -8.61
N THR A 107 25.24 0.47 -8.02
CA THR A 107 25.06 1.90 -8.20
C THR A 107 25.05 2.24 -9.69
N SER A 108 23.86 2.40 -10.28
CA SER A 108 23.73 3.08 -11.57
C SER A 108 23.07 4.43 -11.34
N GLU A 109 23.91 5.46 -11.32
CA GLU A 109 23.51 6.86 -11.43
C GLU A 109 22.89 7.12 -12.82
N ALA A 110 21.69 6.61 -13.08
CA ALA A 110 20.91 7.01 -14.24
C ALA A 110 19.93 8.10 -13.83
N ARG A 111 20.46 9.32 -13.70
CA ARG A 111 19.71 10.58 -13.61
C ARG A 111 18.69 10.63 -14.74
N ARG A 112 17.41 10.39 -14.42
CA ARG A 112 16.29 10.54 -15.38
C ARG A 112 16.22 11.99 -15.83
N GLU A 113 16.76 12.26 -17.01
CA GLU A 113 16.68 13.57 -17.64
C GLU A 113 15.20 13.91 -17.92
N ARG A 114 14.72 14.98 -17.30
CA ARG A 114 13.37 15.52 -17.52
C ARG A 114 13.31 16.06 -18.95
N ARG A 115 12.71 15.32 -19.87
CA ARG A 115 12.34 15.83 -21.19
C ARG A 115 11.25 16.90 -21.04
N ARG A 116 11.66 18.14 -20.76
CA ARG A 116 10.86 19.34 -21.03
C ARG A 116 10.84 19.52 -22.56
N GLY A 117 9.80 19.03 -23.21
CA GLY A 117 9.42 19.48 -24.54
C GLY A 117 8.15 20.31 -24.40
N ARG A 118 8.31 21.64 -24.34
CA ARG A 118 7.27 22.62 -24.65
C ARG A 118 7.48 23.02 -26.10
N ALA A 119 6.50 22.73 -26.95
CA ALA A 119 6.07 23.48 -28.13
C ALA A 119 4.83 22.77 -28.68
#